data_AF-C5LA31-F1
#
_entry.id   AF-C5LA31-F1
#
_cell.length_a   1.000
_cell.length_b   1.000
_cell.length_c   1.000
_cell.angle_alpha   90.00
_cell.angle_beta   90.00
_cell.angle_gamma   90.00
#
_symmetry.space_group_name_H-M   'P 1'
#
loop_
_entity.id
_entity.type
_entity.pdbx_description
1 polymer ?
#
loop_
_entity_poly.entity_id
_entity_poly.type
_entity_poly.pdbx_seq_one_letter_code
_entity_poly.pdbx_strand_id
1 'polypeptide(L)'
;MGKLWNAGDVYVNVADVTNYDRIHNQDRLVPWMKQWRERTGNDQRIFLTYGDIEKHNGKRMIAFVDTFRKFLEDSVTAEDMAVIAPIGLSFDTEHMQPEDIKETLLQAQQMKDDVTDKMGYAPGSLLIDFAIEGQKNTLGTQYIMQYADHATMMLYRNAIDGDYADDLVYRMNYMMTEQCAVCTQPGWENLKAKITIMLEGSCTVGKYCHKLSMCAFDTAVYPDSKGGIEYIWNTLNTLRERTVTDGILTQEQFNHLYDIDGTLYALNDWEWARCAYGDDFSKEMGFSNCNNYHTMASQCRAE
;
A
#
# COMPACT_ATOMS: atom_id res chain seq x y z
N MET A 1 -11.06 -19.10 8.11
CA MET A 1 -11.19 -18.22 6.92
C MET A 1 -10.01 -17.26 6.75
N GLY A 2 -9.32 -16.77 7.79
CA GLY A 2 -8.17 -15.85 7.65
C GLY A 2 -7.06 -16.26 6.67
N LYS A 3 -6.80 -17.57 6.47
CA LYS A 3 -5.86 -18.07 5.44
C LYS A 3 -6.29 -17.76 4.00
N LEU A 4 -7.60 -17.63 3.73
CA LEU A 4 -8.12 -17.31 2.39
C LEU A 4 -8.01 -15.81 2.06
N TRP A 5 -7.81 -14.96 3.07
CA TRP A 5 -7.70 -13.51 2.92
C TRP A 5 -6.23 -13.04 2.97
N ASN A 6 -5.32 -13.88 3.44
CA ASN A 6 -3.88 -13.64 3.35
C ASN A 6 -3.36 -14.00 1.96
N ALA A 7 -3.93 -13.37 0.94
CA ALA A 7 -3.63 -13.60 -0.48
C ALA A 7 -3.31 -12.29 -1.22
N GLY A 8 -3.00 -11.23 -0.48
CA GLY A 8 -2.55 -9.94 -0.97
C GLY A 8 -1.17 -9.59 -0.44
N ASP A 9 -0.66 -8.44 -0.87
CA ASP A 9 0.61 -7.90 -0.40
C ASP A 9 0.62 -7.64 1.11
N VAL A 10 1.83 -7.67 1.69
CA VAL A 10 2.06 -7.30 3.08
C VAL A 10 3.11 -6.20 3.13
N TYR A 11 2.75 -5.11 3.80
CA TYR A 11 3.63 -3.97 4.06
C TYR A 11 4.11 -4.05 5.51
N VAL A 12 5.42 -4.03 5.70
CA VAL A 12 6.07 -4.15 7.02
C VAL A 12 6.93 -2.93 7.23
N ASN A 13 6.55 -2.06 8.17
CA ASN A 13 7.39 -0.93 8.54
C ASN A 13 8.69 -1.45 9.19
N VAL A 14 9.82 -1.16 8.55
CA VAL A 14 11.16 -1.58 9.01
C VAL A 14 12.08 -0.41 9.37
N ALA A 15 11.70 0.82 9.00
CA ALA A 15 12.45 2.02 9.31
C ALA A 15 11.58 3.27 9.10
N ASP A 16 11.95 4.33 9.80
CA ASP A 16 11.41 5.66 9.66
C ASP A 16 12.54 6.71 9.69
N VAL A 17 12.13 7.97 9.73
CA VAL A 17 13.04 9.12 9.77
C VAL A 17 14.06 9.09 10.92
N THR A 18 13.77 8.41 12.02
CA THR A 18 14.60 8.29 13.23
C THR A 18 15.62 7.16 13.17
N ASN A 19 15.47 6.19 12.27
CA ASN A 19 16.35 5.03 12.13
C ASN A 19 16.65 4.64 10.67
N TYR A 20 16.66 5.60 9.74
CA TYR A 20 16.99 5.42 8.32
C TYR A 20 18.37 4.76 8.04
N ASP A 21 19.25 4.68 9.02
CA ASP A 21 20.58 4.07 8.93
C ASP A 21 20.61 2.58 9.34
N ARG A 22 19.46 2.01 9.72
CA ARG A 22 19.34 0.60 10.11
C ARG A 22 17.94 0.01 9.84
N ILE A 23 17.89 -1.30 9.63
CA ILE A 23 16.63 -2.05 9.57
C ILE A 23 16.25 -2.55 10.96
N HIS A 24 15.01 -2.28 11.39
CA HIS A 24 14.50 -2.76 12.66
C HIS A 24 14.41 -4.29 12.70
N ASN A 25 14.94 -4.92 13.76
CA ASN A 25 14.98 -6.38 13.95
C ASN A 25 15.50 -7.16 12.73
N GLN A 26 16.52 -6.63 12.05
CA GLN A 26 17.08 -7.18 10.80
C GLN A 26 17.36 -8.69 10.86
N ASP A 27 17.92 -9.18 11.97
CA ASP A 27 18.27 -10.60 12.20
C ASP A 27 17.05 -11.54 12.21
N ARG A 28 15.85 -10.99 12.43
CA ARG A 28 14.59 -11.75 12.50
C ARG A 28 13.79 -11.69 11.21
N LEU A 29 14.08 -10.77 10.30
CA LEU A 29 13.25 -10.53 9.11
C LEU A 29 13.24 -11.72 8.15
N VAL A 30 14.42 -12.22 7.74
CA VAL A 30 14.49 -13.37 6.82
C VAL A 30 13.87 -14.64 7.43
N PRO A 31 14.19 -15.02 8.69
CA PRO A 31 13.49 -16.13 9.36
C PRO A 31 11.98 -15.94 9.42
N TRP A 32 11.50 -14.72 9.70
CA TRP A 32 10.08 -14.42 9.73
C TRP A 32 9.43 -14.56 8.35
N MET A 33 10.01 -13.97 7.29
CA MET A 33 9.47 -14.05 5.92
C MET A 33 9.35 -15.51 5.48
N LYS A 34 10.38 -16.33 5.70
CA LYS A 34 10.33 -17.77 5.38
C LYS A 34 9.21 -18.49 6.12
N GLN A 35 9.10 -18.28 7.44
CA GLN A 35 8.04 -18.90 8.24
C GLN A 35 6.65 -18.41 7.83
N TRP A 36 6.52 -17.14 7.44
CA TRP A 36 5.26 -16.59 6.98
C TRP A 36 4.83 -17.23 5.66
N ARG A 37 5.74 -17.34 4.67
CA ARG A 37 5.51 -18.07 3.42
C ARG A 37 5.06 -19.51 3.70
N GLU A 38 5.81 -20.23 4.54
CA GLU A 38 5.53 -21.64 4.87
C GLU A 38 4.15 -21.82 5.55
N ARG A 39 3.83 -20.99 6.54
CA ARG A 39 2.61 -21.17 7.36
C ARG A 39 1.34 -20.72 6.64
N THR A 40 1.48 -19.70 5.79
CA THR A 40 0.33 -19.05 5.15
C THR A 40 0.10 -19.51 3.72
N GLY A 41 1.14 -19.91 3.00
CA GLY A 41 1.07 -20.19 1.57
C GLY A 41 0.86 -18.94 0.71
N ASN A 42 0.96 -17.73 1.28
CA ASN A 42 0.86 -16.49 0.52
C ASN A 42 2.12 -16.32 -0.34
N ASP A 43 1.94 -16.09 -1.63
CA ASP A 43 2.98 -15.91 -2.65
C ASP A 43 3.04 -14.45 -3.20
N GLN A 44 2.25 -13.54 -2.65
CA GLN A 44 2.23 -12.11 -3.01
C GLN A 44 3.42 -11.32 -2.44
N ARG A 45 3.50 -10.01 -2.69
CA ARG A 45 4.71 -9.24 -2.38
C ARG A 45 4.82 -8.95 -0.87
N ILE A 46 6.04 -9.01 -0.34
CA ILE A 46 6.37 -8.50 0.98
C ILE A 46 7.14 -7.19 0.79
N PHE A 47 6.49 -6.06 1.04
CA PHE A 47 7.12 -4.76 1.03
C PHE A 47 7.71 -4.45 2.41
N LEU A 48 9.02 -4.20 2.44
CA LEU A 48 9.73 -3.67 3.58
C LEU A 48 9.74 -2.15 3.45
N THR A 49 8.95 -1.51 4.30
CA THR A 49 8.54 -0.11 4.15
C THR A 49 9.41 0.81 4.99
N TYR A 50 9.88 1.88 4.36
CA TYR A 50 10.34 3.11 5.02
C TYR A 50 9.13 4.03 5.18
N GLY A 51 8.53 4.04 6.37
CA GLY A 51 7.15 4.50 6.57
C GLY A 51 6.93 5.52 7.70
N ASP A 52 5.69 6.01 7.78
CA ASP A 52 5.18 6.94 8.78
C ASP A 52 5.90 8.31 8.81
N ILE A 53 6.19 8.87 7.61
CA ILE A 53 6.94 10.12 7.48
C ILE A 53 6.07 11.21 6.88
N GLU A 54 5.55 12.06 7.74
CA GLU A 54 4.75 13.25 7.37
C GLU A 54 5.61 14.53 7.24
N LYS A 55 6.90 14.46 7.57
CA LYS A 55 7.80 15.62 7.50
C LYS A 55 8.82 15.43 6.40
N HIS A 56 8.99 16.46 5.58
CA HIS A 56 9.97 16.50 4.51
C HIS A 56 11.38 16.10 5.00
N ASN A 57 11.89 14.97 4.51
CA ASN A 57 13.19 14.40 4.89
C ASN A 57 13.84 13.60 3.73
N GLY A 58 13.80 14.14 2.52
CA GLY A 58 14.28 13.46 1.30
C GLY A 58 15.68 12.85 1.42
N LYS A 59 16.65 13.56 2.05
CA LYS A 59 18.00 13.03 2.28
C LYS A 59 18.05 11.71 3.06
N ARG A 60 17.15 11.52 4.04
CA ARG A 60 17.10 10.29 4.85
C ARG A 60 16.45 9.14 4.07
N MET A 61 15.44 9.46 3.26
CA MET A 61 14.80 8.53 2.33
C MET A 61 15.81 7.99 1.31
N ILE A 62 16.59 8.88 0.68
CA ILE A 62 17.68 8.52 -0.24
C ILE A 62 18.72 7.64 0.46
N ALA A 63 19.17 8.05 1.66
CA ALA A 63 20.15 7.27 2.43
C ALA A 63 19.63 5.87 2.84
N PHE A 64 18.32 5.70 3.04
CA PHE A 64 17.74 4.41 3.38
C PHE A 64 17.87 3.39 2.24
N VAL A 65 17.97 3.82 0.97
CA VAL A 65 18.26 2.91 -0.15
C VAL A 65 19.58 2.15 0.06
N ASP A 66 20.61 2.83 0.56
CA ASP A 66 21.90 2.19 0.86
C ASP A 66 21.84 1.30 2.10
N THR A 67 21.02 1.65 3.10
CA THR A 67 20.73 0.78 4.25
C THR A 67 20.06 -0.52 3.78
N PHE A 68 19.08 -0.40 2.88
CA PHE A 68 18.37 -1.55 2.31
C PHE A 68 19.29 -2.42 1.45
N ARG A 69 20.14 -1.81 0.62
CA ARG A 69 21.19 -2.52 -0.15
C ARG A 69 22.04 -3.40 0.78
N LYS A 70 22.58 -2.82 1.86
CA LYS A 70 23.42 -3.55 2.82
C LYS A 70 22.69 -4.74 3.44
N PHE A 71 21.42 -4.55 3.80
CA PHE A 71 20.61 -5.65 4.31
C PHE A 71 20.51 -6.82 3.30
N LEU A 72 20.22 -6.54 2.03
CA LEU A 72 20.15 -7.59 1.01
C LEU A 72 21.49 -8.32 0.86
N GLU A 73 22.58 -7.55 0.75
CA GLU A 73 23.93 -8.12 0.57
C GLU A 73 24.42 -8.93 1.77
N ASP A 74 24.14 -8.45 2.99
CA ASP A 74 24.65 -9.06 4.22
C ASP A 74 23.75 -10.19 4.76
N SER A 75 22.45 -10.15 4.45
CA SER A 75 21.44 -11.00 5.13
C SER A 75 20.58 -11.85 4.20
N VAL A 76 20.59 -11.64 2.88
CA VAL A 76 19.70 -12.36 1.95
C VAL A 76 20.52 -13.05 0.86
N THR A 77 20.71 -14.36 0.99
CA THR A 77 21.34 -15.17 -0.06
C THR A 77 20.39 -15.43 -1.22
N ALA A 78 20.91 -15.95 -2.35
CA ALA A 78 20.06 -16.41 -3.46
C ALA A 78 19.07 -17.51 -3.03
N GLU A 79 19.50 -18.41 -2.14
CA GLU A 79 18.64 -19.47 -1.60
C GLU A 79 17.54 -18.91 -0.69
N ASP A 80 17.86 -17.87 0.11
CA ASP A 80 16.85 -17.16 0.89
C ASP A 80 15.84 -16.49 -0.04
N MET A 81 16.32 -15.77 -1.05
CA MET A 81 15.48 -15.04 -2.01
C MET A 81 14.53 -15.97 -2.76
N ALA A 82 14.99 -17.15 -3.18
CA ALA A 82 14.14 -18.15 -3.85
C ALA A 82 12.94 -18.61 -3.01
N VAL A 83 12.99 -18.42 -1.68
CA VAL A 83 11.90 -18.78 -0.76
C VAL A 83 11.02 -17.58 -0.42
N ILE A 84 11.63 -16.39 -0.23
CA ILE A 84 10.90 -15.21 0.28
C ILE A 84 10.33 -14.31 -0.81
N ALA A 85 10.86 -14.39 -2.03
CA ALA A 85 10.42 -13.57 -3.16
C ALA A 85 8.93 -13.79 -3.50
N PRO A 86 8.26 -12.76 -4.07
CA PRO A 86 8.78 -11.42 -4.31
C PRO A 86 8.81 -10.58 -3.02
N ILE A 87 9.87 -9.79 -2.85
CA ILE A 87 9.97 -8.76 -1.81
C ILE A 87 10.18 -7.40 -2.45
N GLY A 88 9.99 -6.32 -1.69
CA GLY A 88 10.25 -4.99 -2.20
C GLY A 88 10.69 -3.98 -1.15
N LEU A 89 11.27 -2.89 -1.63
CA LEU A 89 11.47 -1.66 -0.89
C LEU A 89 10.29 -0.74 -1.18
N SER A 90 9.52 -0.39 -0.15
CA SER A 90 8.38 0.53 -0.25
C SER A 90 8.68 1.82 0.51
N PHE A 91 8.20 2.94 -0.03
CA PHE A 91 8.26 4.24 0.61
C PHE A 91 6.85 4.73 0.91
N ASP A 92 6.51 4.76 2.20
CA ASP A 92 5.28 5.36 2.70
C ASP A 92 5.62 6.72 3.33
N THR A 93 5.77 7.71 2.46
CA THR A 93 6.26 9.05 2.84
C THR A 93 5.41 10.12 2.20
N GLU A 94 5.00 11.11 2.99
CA GLU A 94 4.17 12.22 2.56
C GLU A 94 4.97 13.52 2.51
N HIS A 95 4.51 14.46 1.68
CA HIS A 95 5.07 15.81 1.56
C HIS A 95 6.53 15.86 1.07
N MET A 96 6.95 14.87 0.28
CA MET A 96 8.27 14.84 -0.36
C MET A 96 8.33 15.76 -1.58
N GLN A 97 9.48 16.41 -1.78
CA GLN A 97 9.68 17.20 -3.00
C GLN A 97 9.87 16.26 -4.19
N PRO A 98 9.39 16.62 -5.39
CA PRO A 98 9.52 15.79 -6.59
C PRO A 98 10.94 15.30 -6.85
N GLU A 99 11.95 16.14 -6.63
CA GLU A 99 13.33 15.76 -6.94
C GLU A 99 13.90 14.74 -5.96
N ASP A 100 13.51 14.77 -4.68
CA ASP A 100 13.90 13.73 -3.72
C ASP A 100 13.23 12.39 -4.07
N ILE A 101 11.98 12.41 -4.52
CA ILE A 101 11.26 11.23 -5.01
C ILE A 101 12.00 10.64 -6.21
N LYS A 102 12.34 11.47 -7.19
CA LYS A 102 13.08 11.05 -8.39
C LYS A 102 14.43 10.45 -8.06
N GLU A 103 15.24 11.14 -7.26
CA GLU A 103 16.57 10.69 -6.88
C GLU A 103 16.51 9.36 -6.13
N THR A 104 15.57 9.24 -5.18
CA THR A 104 15.33 7.99 -4.44
C THR A 104 14.97 6.85 -5.37
N LEU A 105 14.01 7.04 -6.29
CA LEU A 105 13.55 5.99 -7.19
C LEU A 105 14.64 5.56 -8.18
N LEU A 106 15.42 6.50 -8.73
CA LEU A 106 16.55 6.17 -9.61
C LEU A 106 17.63 5.40 -8.85
N GLN A 107 17.96 5.81 -7.62
CA GLN A 107 18.92 5.09 -6.78
C GLN A 107 18.39 3.69 -6.40
N ALA A 108 17.10 3.56 -6.09
CA ALA A 108 16.47 2.30 -5.73
C ALA A 108 16.41 1.33 -6.92
N GLN A 109 16.11 1.80 -8.13
CA GLN A 109 16.17 0.98 -9.34
C GLN A 109 17.60 0.54 -9.64
N GLN A 110 18.59 1.42 -9.56
CA GLN A 110 20.00 1.05 -9.72
C GLN A 110 20.44 0.03 -8.68
N MET A 111 20.07 0.23 -7.41
CA MET A 111 20.32 -0.72 -6.32
C MET A 111 19.72 -2.09 -6.63
N LYS A 112 18.46 -2.12 -7.08
CA LYS A 112 17.79 -3.37 -7.44
C LYS A 112 18.57 -4.13 -8.52
N ASP A 113 18.98 -3.45 -9.59
CA ASP A 113 19.70 -4.07 -10.69
C ASP A 113 21.07 -4.59 -10.21
N ASP A 114 21.85 -3.74 -9.52
CA ASP A 114 23.17 -4.09 -8.98
C ASP A 114 23.12 -5.32 -8.07
N VAL A 115 22.18 -5.34 -7.12
CA VAL A 115 22.07 -6.40 -6.12
C VAL A 115 21.52 -7.67 -6.77
N THR A 116 20.54 -7.58 -7.67
CA THR A 116 19.99 -8.73 -8.39
C THR A 116 21.10 -9.44 -9.17
N ASP A 117 21.91 -8.69 -9.92
CA ASP A 117 23.02 -9.23 -10.70
C ASP A 117 24.13 -9.81 -9.81
N LYS A 118 24.54 -9.07 -8.78
CA LYS A 118 25.62 -9.48 -7.86
C LYS A 118 25.27 -10.72 -7.05
N MET A 119 24.03 -10.78 -6.55
CA MET A 119 23.58 -11.85 -5.65
C MET A 119 22.97 -13.03 -6.40
N GLY A 120 22.71 -12.91 -7.71
CA GLY A 120 22.12 -13.96 -8.53
C GLY A 120 20.65 -14.20 -8.22
N TYR A 121 19.90 -13.14 -7.91
CA TYR A 121 18.46 -13.23 -7.69
C TYR A 121 17.71 -13.45 -9.02
N ALA A 122 16.59 -14.16 -8.98
CA ALA A 122 15.76 -14.33 -10.17
C ALA A 122 15.09 -13.00 -10.57
N PRO A 123 14.87 -12.72 -11.87
CA PRO A 123 14.13 -11.54 -12.31
C PRO A 123 12.77 -11.42 -11.63
N GLY A 124 12.42 -10.20 -11.18
CA GLY A 124 11.16 -9.94 -10.48
C GLY A 124 11.15 -10.31 -9.00
N SER A 125 12.26 -10.81 -8.43
CA SER A 125 12.33 -11.13 -6.99
C SER A 125 12.33 -9.89 -6.08
N LEU A 126 12.83 -8.77 -6.60
CA LEU A 126 12.94 -7.50 -5.90
C LEU A 126 12.17 -6.41 -6.65
N LEU A 127 11.39 -5.61 -5.93
CA LEU A 127 10.52 -4.58 -6.49
C LEU A 127 10.65 -3.26 -5.71
N ILE A 128 10.39 -2.14 -6.39
CA ILE A 128 10.34 -0.81 -5.77
C ILE A 128 8.90 -0.29 -5.80
N ASP A 129 8.37 0.08 -4.64
CA ASP A 129 7.06 0.69 -4.45
C ASP A 129 7.20 2.10 -3.84
N PHE A 130 6.26 2.98 -4.16
CA PHE A 130 6.20 4.33 -3.58
C PHE A 130 4.73 4.76 -3.43
N ALA A 131 4.37 5.28 -2.25
CA ALA A 131 3.03 5.75 -2.01
C ALA A 131 2.74 7.09 -2.71
N ILE A 132 1.57 7.20 -3.35
CA ILE A 132 1.06 8.45 -3.90
C ILE A 132 0.08 9.03 -2.88
N GLU A 133 0.54 10.05 -2.17
CA GLU A 133 -0.26 10.75 -1.17
C GLU A 133 -1.41 11.55 -1.78
N GLY A 134 -2.28 12.03 -0.89
CA GLY A 134 -3.43 12.77 -1.32
C GLY A 134 -3.21 14.24 -1.68
N GLN A 135 -2.13 14.85 -1.19
CA GLN A 135 -1.79 16.22 -1.49
C GLN A 135 -1.24 16.36 -2.92
N LYS A 136 -1.56 17.49 -3.58
CA LYS A 136 -1.15 17.72 -4.96
C LYS A 136 0.37 17.69 -5.11
N ASN A 137 0.87 16.71 -5.84
CA ASN A 137 2.26 16.52 -6.20
C ASN A 137 2.37 15.87 -7.59
N THR A 138 1.91 16.57 -8.62
CA THR A 138 1.80 16.03 -9.97
C THR A 138 3.14 15.57 -10.54
N LEU A 139 4.22 16.34 -10.32
CA LEU A 139 5.55 15.99 -10.82
C LEU A 139 6.15 14.80 -10.06
N GLY A 140 6.00 14.75 -8.73
CA GLY A 140 6.42 13.60 -7.93
C GLY A 140 5.68 12.33 -8.34
N THR A 141 4.35 12.42 -8.54
CA THR A 141 3.53 11.31 -9.04
C THR A 141 3.98 10.83 -10.42
N GLN A 142 4.31 11.74 -11.33
CA GLN A 142 4.88 11.36 -12.62
C GLN A 142 6.17 10.55 -12.44
N TYR A 143 7.08 10.96 -11.56
CA TYR A 143 8.31 10.23 -11.30
C TYR A 143 8.07 8.86 -10.68
N ILE A 144 7.10 8.74 -9.76
CA ILE A 144 6.65 7.46 -9.22
C ILE A 144 6.20 6.55 -10.37
N MET A 145 5.29 7.01 -11.23
CA MET A 145 4.78 6.20 -12.32
C MET A 145 5.83 5.81 -13.37
N GLN A 146 6.85 6.65 -13.57
CA GLN A 146 7.93 6.39 -14.53
C GLN A 146 9.01 5.44 -14.01
N TYR A 147 9.31 5.49 -12.71
CA TYR A 147 10.52 4.84 -12.17
C TYR A 147 10.22 3.74 -11.15
N ALA A 148 9.09 3.74 -10.45
CA ALA A 148 8.72 2.65 -9.54
C ALA A 148 8.22 1.42 -10.31
N ASP A 149 8.28 0.25 -9.68
CA ASP A 149 7.61 -0.95 -10.19
C ASP A 149 6.13 -0.97 -9.76
N HIS A 150 5.82 -0.40 -8.59
CA HIS A 150 4.47 -0.29 -8.03
C HIS A 150 4.23 1.11 -7.44
N ALA A 151 2.97 1.50 -7.38
CA ALA A 151 2.54 2.73 -6.73
C ALA A 151 1.32 2.47 -5.86
N THR A 152 1.41 2.83 -4.58
CA THR A 152 0.31 2.66 -3.62
C THR A 152 -0.47 3.97 -3.50
N MET A 153 -1.64 4.07 -4.14
CA MET A 153 -2.38 5.32 -4.28
C MET A 153 -3.40 5.53 -3.15
N MET A 154 -3.20 6.58 -2.35
CA MET A 154 -4.04 6.89 -1.19
C MET A 154 -5.34 7.59 -1.59
N LEU A 155 -6.46 6.86 -1.51
CA LEU A 155 -7.81 7.36 -1.84
C LEU A 155 -8.69 7.66 -0.63
N TYR A 156 -8.19 7.48 0.60
CA TYR A 156 -8.83 7.66 1.92
C TYR A 156 -10.20 8.36 1.92
N ARG A 157 -11.21 7.65 1.41
CA ARG A 157 -12.62 8.00 1.35
C ARG A 157 -13.42 6.71 1.47
N ASN A 158 -14.61 6.78 2.04
CA ASN A 158 -15.33 5.59 2.41
C ASN A 158 -16.69 5.39 1.72
N ALA A 159 -17.14 6.35 0.90
CA ALA A 159 -18.40 6.26 0.17
C ALA A 159 -18.19 6.48 -1.33
N ILE A 160 -18.97 5.76 -2.16
CA ILE A 160 -18.97 5.92 -3.63
C ILE A 160 -19.49 7.29 -4.04
N ASP A 161 -20.60 7.73 -3.45
CA ASP A 161 -21.24 9.01 -3.69
C ASP A 161 -21.41 9.71 -2.34
N GLY A 162 -21.17 11.03 -2.29
CA GLY A 162 -21.25 11.83 -1.08
C GLY A 162 -21.75 13.24 -1.34
N ASP A 163 -22.20 13.91 -0.28
CA ASP A 163 -22.57 15.32 -0.37
C ASP A 163 -21.30 16.16 -0.57
N TYR A 164 -21.15 16.74 -1.76
CA TYR A 164 -20.00 17.47 -2.32
C TYR A 164 -18.89 16.60 -2.93
N ALA A 165 -18.03 17.26 -3.72
CA ALA A 165 -16.84 16.77 -4.41
C ALA A 165 -15.78 16.16 -3.47
N ASP A 166 -16.16 15.12 -2.73
CA ASP A 166 -15.41 14.54 -1.62
C ASP A 166 -15.63 13.02 -1.48
N ASP A 167 -16.28 12.38 -2.46
CA ASP A 167 -16.49 10.92 -2.51
C ASP A 167 -15.36 10.16 -3.21
N LEU A 168 -15.44 8.83 -3.21
CA LEU A 168 -14.42 7.97 -3.82
C LEU A 168 -14.27 8.15 -5.32
N VAL A 169 -15.36 8.36 -6.07
CA VAL A 169 -15.31 8.50 -7.52
C VAL A 169 -14.69 9.84 -7.89
N TYR A 170 -15.11 10.91 -7.24
CA TYR A 170 -14.50 12.22 -7.38
C TYR A 170 -13.03 12.18 -6.99
N ARG A 171 -12.70 11.48 -5.90
CA ARG A 171 -11.32 11.34 -5.45
C ARG A 171 -10.48 10.59 -6.48
N MET A 172 -10.98 9.48 -7.00
CA MET A 172 -10.34 8.74 -8.09
C MET A 172 -10.15 9.63 -9.32
N ASN A 173 -11.17 10.39 -9.71
CA ASN A 173 -11.09 11.32 -10.84
C ASN A 173 -9.98 12.36 -10.62
N TYR A 174 -9.90 12.98 -9.42
CA TYR A 174 -8.82 13.88 -9.06
C TYR A 174 -7.45 13.19 -9.13
N MET A 175 -7.33 11.98 -8.57
CA MET A 175 -6.07 11.24 -8.57
C MET A 175 -5.60 10.92 -9.99
N MET A 176 -6.52 10.59 -10.91
CA MET A 176 -6.15 10.28 -12.29
C MET A 176 -5.94 11.51 -13.17
N THR A 177 -6.73 12.56 -13.00
CA THR A 177 -6.70 13.71 -13.93
C THR A 177 -5.82 14.86 -13.47
N GLU A 178 -5.62 15.02 -12.16
CA GLU A 178 -4.79 16.10 -11.60
C GLU A 178 -3.50 15.61 -10.95
N GLN A 179 -3.57 14.55 -10.14
CA GLN A 179 -2.39 14.02 -9.45
C GLN A 179 -1.50 13.22 -10.41
N CYS A 180 -2.05 12.23 -11.10
CA CYS A 180 -1.37 11.49 -12.16
C CYS A 180 -1.80 11.99 -13.55
N ALA A 181 -1.64 13.29 -13.84
CA ALA A 181 -2.03 13.84 -15.14
C ALA A 181 -1.40 13.08 -16.33
N VAL A 182 -0.22 12.46 -16.17
CA VAL A 182 0.42 11.62 -17.20
C VAL A 182 -0.30 10.28 -17.45
N CYS A 183 -1.08 9.78 -16.49
CA CYS A 183 -1.82 8.53 -16.62
C CYS A 183 -2.98 8.62 -17.64
N THR A 184 -3.49 9.82 -17.92
CA THR A 184 -4.60 10.03 -18.84
C THR A 184 -4.17 10.65 -20.17
N GLN A 185 -2.89 10.98 -20.34
CA GLN A 185 -2.34 11.65 -21.53
C GLN A 185 -1.54 10.65 -22.39
N PRO A 186 -1.40 10.90 -23.72
CA PRO A 186 -0.60 10.04 -24.59
C PRO A 186 0.79 9.75 -24.04
N GLY A 187 1.22 8.48 -24.09
CA GLY A 187 2.47 8.02 -23.48
C GLY A 187 2.27 7.34 -22.12
N TRP A 188 1.02 7.24 -21.63
CA TRP A 188 0.65 6.45 -20.45
C TRP A 188 1.08 4.98 -20.57
N GLU A 189 1.18 4.46 -21.80
CA GLU A 189 1.62 3.10 -22.13
C GLU A 189 3.09 2.83 -21.75
N ASN A 190 3.88 3.89 -21.56
CA ASN A 190 5.29 3.81 -21.17
C ASN A 190 5.48 3.92 -19.65
N LEU A 191 4.40 4.15 -18.90
CA LEU A 191 4.47 4.19 -17.44
C LEU A 191 4.73 2.77 -16.93
N LYS A 192 5.60 2.68 -15.92
CA LYS A 192 6.11 1.42 -15.42
C LYS A 192 5.29 0.91 -14.24
N ALA A 193 4.94 1.81 -13.32
CA ALA A 193 4.36 1.42 -12.05
C ALA A 193 2.94 0.86 -12.23
N LYS A 194 2.64 -0.21 -11.49
CA LYS A 194 1.27 -0.71 -11.31
C LYS A 194 0.65 -0.11 -10.05
N ILE A 195 -0.54 0.46 -10.21
CA ILE A 195 -1.27 1.15 -9.14
C ILE A 195 -2.07 0.13 -8.32
N THR A 196 -1.86 0.19 -7.01
CA THR A 196 -2.74 -0.39 -5.98
C THR A 196 -3.57 0.74 -5.37
N ILE A 197 -4.89 0.56 -5.26
CA ILE A 197 -5.79 1.54 -4.62
C ILE A 197 -5.79 1.28 -3.12
N MET A 198 -5.30 2.24 -2.34
CA MET A 198 -5.30 2.15 -0.88
C MET A 198 -6.40 3.00 -0.26
N LEU A 199 -7.19 2.39 0.62
CA LEU A 199 -8.20 3.06 1.43
C LEU A 199 -7.81 3.09 2.90
N GLU A 200 -8.48 3.93 3.67
CA GLU A 200 -8.28 4.02 5.11
C GLU A 200 -9.27 3.13 5.87
N GLY A 201 -8.75 2.42 6.87
CA GLY A 201 -9.47 1.42 7.66
C GLY A 201 -9.44 1.63 9.17
N SER A 202 -8.65 2.58 9.65
CA SER A 202 -8.50 2.92 11.05
C SER A 202 -9.75 3.65 11.56
N CYS A 203 -10.17 3.38 12.78
CA CYS A 203 -11.22 4.17 13.43
C CYS A 203 -10.67 5.44 14.09
N THR A 204 -9.35 5.66 14.05
CA THR A 204 -8.65 6.74 14.77
C THR A 204 -8.03 7.78 13.85
N VAL A 205 -8.54 7.92 12.63
CA VAL A 205 -8.09 8.93 11.63
C VAL A 205 -8.33 10.36 12.13
N GLY A 206 -9.13 10.52 13.17
CA GLY A 206 -9.47 11.80 13.77
C GLY A 206 -10.55 12.51 12.97
N LYS A 207 -10.39 13.82 12.76
CA LYS A 207 -11.46 14.66 12.22
C LYS A 207 -11.94 14.15 10.86
N TYR A 208 -13.27 14.08 10.69
CA TYR A 208 -13.94 13.57 9.49
C TYR A 208 -13.76 12.06 9.27
N CYS A 209 -13.56 11.28 10.33
CA CYS A 209 -13.44 9.82 10.22
C CYS A 209 -14.61 9.20 9.44
N HIS A 210 -15.84 9.70 9.64
CA HIS A 210 -17.03 9.25 8.90
C HIS A 210 -16.96 9.41 7.38
N LYS A 211 -16.02 10.20 6.85
CA LYS A 211 -15.79 10.39 5.41
C LYS A 211 -14.57 9.66 4.90
N LEU A 212 -13.54 9.57 5.73
CA LEU A 212 -12.22 9.11 5.33
C LEU A 212 -12.10 7.59 5.46
N SER A 213 -12.60 7.04 6.56
CA SER A 213 -12.34 5.66 6.95
C SER A 213 -13.53 4.76 6.71
N MET A 214 -13.27 3.64 6.08
CA MET A 214 -14.26 2.57 5.93
C MET A 214 -14.60 1.89 7.27
N CYS A 215 -13.84 2.14 8.36
CA CYS A 215 -14.26 1.72 9.72
C CYS A 215 -15.64 2.29 10.09
N ALA A 216 -16.01 3.46 9.58
CA ALA A 216 -17.33 4.04 9.82
C ALA A 216 -18.48 3.11 9.38
N PHE A 217 -18.23 2.18 8.47
CA PHE A 217 -19.23 1.20 8.02
C PHE A 217 -19.04 -0.16 8.71
N ASP A 218 -18.66 -0.18 9.98
CA ASP A 218 -18.56 -1.44 10.72
C ASP A 218 -19.91 -2.18 10.84
N THR A 219 -19.81 -3.49 10.99
CA THR A 219 -20.95 -4.37 11.27
C THR A 219 -20.55 -5.47 12.24
N ALA A 220 -21.48 -5.85 13.12
CA ALA A 220 -21.36 -6.99 14.02
C ALA A 220 -21.93 -8.29 13.42
N VAL A 221 -22.50 -8.22 12.22
CA VAL A 221 -23.15 -9.35 11.53
C VAL A 221 -22.42 -9.62 10.22
N TYR A 222 -22.20 -10.89 9.89
CA TYR A 222 -21.62 -11.31 8.62
C TYR A 222 -22.43 -12.46 8.01
N PRO A 223 -22.82 -12.40 6.72
CA PRO A 223 -22.61 -11.31 5.76
C PRO A 223 -23.50 -10.08 6.01
N ASP A 224 -23.08 -8.91 5.51
CA ASP A 224 -23.83 -7.65 5.55
C ASP A 224 -23.38 -6.73 4.41
N SER A 225 -24.21 -6.57 3.39
CA SER A 225 -23.89 -5.73 2.23
C SER A 225 -23.73 -4.24 2.57
N LYS A 226 -24.14 -3.80 3.77
CA LYS A 226 -24.09 -2.40 4.22
C LYS A 226 -22.99 -2.14 5.26
N GLY A 227 -22.22 -3.15 5.65
CA GLY A 227 -21.10 -2.95 6.54
C GLY A 227 -19.99 -4.01 6.43
N GLY A 228 -18.90 -3.79 7.15
CA GLY A 228 -17.75 -4.68 7.19
C GLY A 228 -17.12 -4.92 5.82
N ILE A 229 -16.50 -6.10 5.66
CA ILE A 229 -15.73 -6.43 4.45
C ILE A 229 -16.58 -6.49 3.17
N GLU A 230 -17.83 -6.91 3.27
CA GLU A 230 -18.70 -7.04 2.10
C GLU A 230 -19.08 -5.67 1.55
N TYR A 231 -19.34 -4.69 2.42
CA TYR A 231 -19.52 -3.30 2.01
C TYR A 231 -18.29 -2.76 1.26
N ILE A 232 -17.09 -2.97 1.79
CA ILE A 232 -15.85 -2.47 1.19
C ILE A 232 -15.64 -3.12 -0.18
N TRP A 233 -15.81 -4.44 -0.26
CA TRP A 233 -15.66 -5.19 -1.50
C TRP A 233 -16.63 -4.70 -2.58
N ASN A 234 -17.90 -4.51 -2.23
CA ASN A 234 -18.91 -4.00 -3.15
C ASN A 234 -18.58 -2.56 -3.59
N THR A 235 -18.23 -1.71 -2.63
CA THR A 235 -17.82 -0.32 -2.87
C THR A 235 -16.62 -0.24 -3.81
N LEU A 236 -15.57 -1.03 -3.58
CA LEU A 236 -14.38 -1.03 -4.42
C LEU A 236 -14.64 -1.56 -5.83
N ASN A 237 -15.48 -2.60 -5.98
CA ASN A 237 -15.85 -3.09 -7.30
C ASN A 237 -16.72 -2.08 -8.07
N THR A 238 -17.61 -1.38 -7.39
CA THR A 238 -18.35 -0.26 -8.00
C THR A 238 -17.40 0.88 -8.39
N LEU A 239 -16.40 1.20 -7.58
CA LEU A 239 -15.39 2.22 -7.92
C LEU A 239 -14.62 1.83 -9.18
N ARG A 240 -14.19 0.57 -9.28
CA ARG A 240 -13.52 0.02 -10.47
C ARG A 240 -14.39 0.15 -11.72
N GLU A 241 -15.65 -0.26 -11.64
CA GLU A 241 -16.59 -0.15 -12.76
C GLU A 241 -16.75 1.31 -13.20
N ARG A 242 -17.03 2.20 -12.23
CA ARG A 242 -17.26 3.63 -12.49
C ARG A 242 -16.02 4.37 -12.99
N THR A 243 -14.82 3.94 -12.61
CA THR A 243 -13.58 4.49 -13.16
C THR A 243 -13.55 4.39 -14.70
N VAL A 244 -14.15 3.34 -15.26
CA VAL A 244 -14.25 3.17 -16.72
C VAL A 244 -15.54 3.77 -17.28
N THR A 245 -16.69 3.45 -16.68
CA THR A 245 -18.00 3.85 -17.25
C THR A 245 -18.27 5.34 -17.15
N ASP A 246 -17.73 6.02 -16.13
CA ASP A 246 -17.81 7.48 -15.99
C ASP A 246 -16.74 8.20 -16.83
N GLY A 247 -15.89 7.46 -17.56
CA GLY A 247 -14.92 8.00 -18.51
C GLY A 247 -13.67 8.62 -17.86
N ILE A 248 -13.37 8.29 -16.60
CA ILE A 248 -12.12 8.72 -15.93
C ILE A 248 -10.92 8.08 -16.64
N LEU A 249 -11.03 6.79 -16.96
CA LEU A 249 -10.06 6.05 -17.77
C LEU A 249 -10.77 5.21 -18.83
N THR A 250 -10.07 4.88 -19.90
CA THR A 250 -10.49 3.76 -20.76
C THR A 250 -10.23 2.43 -20.07
N GLN A 251 -10.91 1.36 -20.51
CA GLN A 251 -10.64 0.01 -20.00
C GLN A 251 -9.19 -0.41 -20.22
N GLU A 252 -8.58 0.02 -21.33
CA GLU A 252 -7.19 -0.28 -21.67
C GLU A 252 -6.23 0.43 -20.71
N GLN A 253 -6.46 1.72 -20.45
CA GLN A 253 -5.70 2.49 -19.46
C GLN A 253 -5.82 1.86 -18.08
N PHE A 254 -7.03 1.47 -17.66
CA PHE A 254 -7.24 0.83 -16.36
C PHE A 254 -6.44 -0.48 -16.24
N ASN A 255 -6.57 -1.39 -17.22
CA ASN A 255 -5.89 -2.68 -17.20
C ASN A 255 -4.36 -2.54 -17.26
N HIS A 256 -3.85 -1.48 -17.89
CA HIS A 256 -2.42 -1.25 -17.96
C HIS A 256 -1.86 -0.58 -16.72
N LEU A 257 -2.57 0.40 -16.16
CA LEU A 257 -2.03 1.20 -15.05
C LEU A 257 -2.24 0.52 -13.70
N TYR A 258 -3.28 -0.29 -13.54
CA TYR A 258 -3.62 -0.91 -12.26
C TYR A 258 -3.14 -2.35 -12.16
N ASP A 259 -2.88 -2.79 -10.93
CA ASP A 259 -2.48 -4.16 -10.64
C ASP A 259 -3.67 -5.13 -10.60
N ILE A 260 -4.32 -5.31 -11.75
CA ILE A 260 -5.57 -6.07 -11.88
C ILE A 260 -5.41 -7.59 -11.68
N ASP A 261 -4.21 -8.11 -11.87
CA ASP A 261 -3.87 -9.54 -11.74
C ASP A 261 -3.13 -9.84 -10.42
N GLY A 262 -2.76 -8.80 -9.67
CA GLY A 262 -2.13 -8.89 -8.34
C GLY A 262 -3.01 -8.28 -7.25
N THR A 263 -2.46 -7.34 -6.49
CA THR A 263 -3.16 -6.66 -5.39
C THR A 263 -3.76 -5.35 -5.88
N LEU A 264 -5.01 -5.38 -6.36
CA LEU A 264 -5.68 -4.17 -6.83
C LEU A 264 -6.07 -3.20 -5.69
N TYR A 265 -6.38 -3.73 -4.51
CA TYR A 265 -6.87 -2.96 -3.37
C TYR A 265 -6.05 -3.24 -2.12
N ALA A 266 -5.73 -2.17 -1.39
CA ALA A 266 -5.11 -2.20 -0.08
C ALA A 266 -6.00 -1.47 0.94
N LEU A 267 -5.94 -1.93 2.19
CA LEU A 267 -6.62 -1.32 3.32
C LEU A 267 -5.58 -0.92 4.37
N ASN A 268 -5.33 0.38 4.49
CA ASN A 268 -4.46 0.92 5.52
C ASN A 268 -5.07 0.71 6.90
N ASP A 269 -4.22 0.35 7.86
CA ASP A 269 -4.53 0.25 9.29
C ASP A 269 -5.89 -0.38 9.65
N TRP A 270 -6.24 -1.46 8.95
CA TRP A 270 -7.52 -2.12 9.12
C TRP A 270 -7.62 -2.87 10.46
N GLU A 271 -8.02 -2.16 11.52
CA GLU A 271 -8.23 -2.72 12.87
C GLU A 271 -9.23 -3.89 12.83
N TRP A 272 -10.22 -3.83 11.95
CA TRP A 272 -11.24 -4.88 11.80
C TRP A 272 -10.70 -6.19 11.23
N ALA A 273 -9.66 -6.23 10.37
CA ALA A 273 -9.12 -7.53 9.91
C ALA A 273 -8.41 -8.24 11.06
N ARG A 274 -7.81 -7.45 11.96
CA ARG A 274 -7.19 -7.91 13.20
C ARG A 274 -8.24 -8.37 14.21
N CYS A 275 -9.44 -7.80 14.22
CA CYS A 275 -10.43 -7.98 15.29
C CYS A 275 -11.73 -8.74 14.91
N ALA A 276 -12.18 -8.68 13.66
CA ALA A 276 -13.47 -9.19 13.19
C ALA A 276 -13.43 -10.60 12.62
N TYR A 277 -12.26 -11.09 12.20
CA TYR A 277 -12.09 -12.52 11.90
C TYR A 277 -11.95 -13.39 13.16
N GLY A 278 -12.08 -12.80 14.36
CA GLY A 278 -12.96 -13.32 15.42
C GLY A 278 -12.68 -14.68 16.05
N ASP A 279 -11.65 -15.43 15.67
CA ASP A 279 -11.27 -16.67 16.34
C ASP A 279 -10.05 -16.47 17.24
N ASP A 280 -9.87 -17.40 18.18
CA ASP A 280 -8.92 -17.42 19.30
C ASP A 280 -7.54 -16.81 18.99
N PHE A 281 -7.05 -16.93 17.75
CA PHE A 281 -5.86 -16.26 17.22
C PHE A 281 -5.73 -14.77 17.56
N SER A 282 -6.76 -13.94 17.34
CA SER A 282 -6.65 -12.50 17.59
C SER A 282 -6.60 -12.17 19.10
N LYS A 283 -7.25 -13.00 19.93
CA LYS A 283 -7.20 -12.90 21.40
C LYS A 283 -5.86 -13.42 21.95
N GLU A 284 -5.32 -14.50 21.38
CA GLU A 284 -4.00 -15.05 21.69
C GLU A 284 -2.87 -14.05 21.42
N MET A 285 -3.02 -13.19 20.41
CA MET A 285 -2.06 -12.12 20.10
C MET A 285 -2.14 -10.90 21.04
N GLY A 286 -3.14 -10.84 21.93
CA GLY A 286 -3.18 -9.83 23.01
C GLY A 286 -3.51 -8.40 22.57
N PHE A 287 -4.14 -8.19 21.41
CA PHE A 287 -4.46 -6.86 20.90
C PHE A 287 -5.62 -6.20 21.68
N SER A 288 -5.30 -5.22 22.54
CA SER A 288 -6.28 -4.57 23.42
C SER A 288 -7.32 -3.71 22.71
N ASN A 289 -7.01 -3.19 21.52
CA ASN A 289 -7.91 -2.36 20.71
C ASN A 289 -9.11 -3.14 20.14
N CYS A 290 -8.98 -4.46 19.97
CA CYS A 290 -10.09 -5.29 19.48
C CYS A 290 -11.32 -5.32 20.38
N ASN A 291 -11.16 -5.07 21.69
CA ASN A 291 -12.29 -5.06 22.63
C ASN A 291 -13.22 -3.86 22.43
N ASN A 292 -12.72 -2.76 21.86
CA ASN A 292 -13.46 -1.50 21.77
C ASN A 292 -13.81 -1.11 20.32
N TYR A 293 -13.49 -1.96 19.34
CA TYR A 293 -13.60 -1.64 17.93
C TYR A 293 -15.00 -1.12 17.53
N HIS A 294 -16.09 -1.81 17.87
CA HIS A 294 -17.45 -1.35 17.55
C HIS A 294 -17.79 0.02 18.18
N THR A 295 -17.22 0.31 19.35
CA THR A 295 -17.37 1.62 19.98
C THR A 295 -16.58 2.68 19.22
N MET A 296 -15.35 2.38 18.81
CA MET A 296 -14.50 3.28 18.02
C MET A 296 -15.11 3.55 16.64
N ALA A 297 -15.66 2.53 15.98
CA ALA A 297 -16.39 2.68 14.73
C ALA A 297 -17.65 3.56 14.87
N SER A 298 -18.39 3.39 15.96
CA SER A 298 -19.53 4.27 16.27
C SER A 298 -19.10 5.71 16.52
N GLN A 299 -17.94 5.94 17.13
CA GLN A 299 -17.38 7.28 17.30
C GLN A 299 -16.95 7.86 15.95
N CYS A 300 -16.23 7.08 15.15
CA CYS A 300 -15.82 7.45 13.79
C CYS A 300 -17.01 7.89 12.92
N ARG A 301 -18.15 7.18 12.98
CA ARG A 301 -19.39 7.60 12.30
C ARG A 301 -19.96 8.93 12.77
N ALA A 302 -19.75 9.30 14.03
CA ALA A 302 -20.37 10.45 14.66
C ALA A 302 -19.53 11.75 14.55
N GLU A 303 -18.23 11.62 14.26
CA GLU A 303 -17.25 12.72 14.12
C GLU A 303 -17.21 13.33 12.72
#